data_AF-A0A936TAK1-F1
#
_entry.id   AF-A0A936TAK1-F1
#
_cell.length_a   1.000
_cell.length_b   1.000
_cell.length_c   1.000
_cell.angle_alpha   90.00
_cell.angle_beta   90.00
_cell.angle_gamma   90.00
#
_symmetry.space_group_name_H-M   'P 1'
#
loop_
_entity.id
_entity.type
_entity.pdbx_description
1 polymer ?
#
loop_
_entity_poly.entity_id
_entity_poly.type
_entity_poly.pdbx_seq_one_letter_code
_entity_poly.pdbx_strand_id
1 'polypeptide(L)'
;MRNATLPCCCTLAALALGLHASGQDVAPIPGPPPDEYVDVTGDGIADLLITSRTIHVSDPQQPGYLGQYKVGVRTLSGTSVLLWSTPSTQRWFTVDSAARLDTTELAARIHFKQLSWTDPDQAIEFWLLERPFGPAITRDQDGWYGTGDHHDGRTMVLRSANERGTSIAAFSFELPYPYGPVVVKTHEAVRVPNGFGREGDPPPPVPKMKGEFDFGHEESGPQVQVPTGLPPDEVVDLNDDGVIDVLIRAGEEHGLGIGEPGYFVRGISPRGGTALLMTNARWGTWGPFTLDEGAALTPERLADGLKSGILRWSSAEKGPVFIELLRHPHSVENVPPTWSATPYASAGHLVYRTTSYGRVYIGALEVVSTLPGGELGVRSLAWVEEGQVLQVR
;
A
#
# COMPACT_ATOMS: atom_id res chain seq x y z
N MET A 1 -6.58 -81.41 43.90
CA MET A 1 -7.92 -80.78 43.90
C MET A 1 -8.23 -80.34 42.48
N ARG A 2 -9.47 -80.52 42.04
CA ARG A 2 -9.91 -80.58 40.64
C ARG A 2 -9.99 -79.22 39.93
N ASN A 3 -9.54 -79.21 38.67
CA ASN A 3 -10.02 -78.57 37.42
C ASN A 3 -10.80 -77.24 37.39
N ALA A 4 -10.27 -76.37 36.49
CA ALA A 4 -10.90 -75.62 35.38
C ALA A 4 -11.77 -74.37 35.66
N THR A 5 -11.33 -73.21 35.12
CA THR A 5 -11.85 -72.58 33.88
C THR A 5 -11.01 -71.37 33.40
N LEU A 6 -10.58 -71.42 32.14
CA LEU A 6 -10.30 -70.32 31.18
C LEU A 6 -11.57 -70.18 30.27
N PRO A 7 -11.67 -69.31 29.25
CA PRO A 7 -11.13 -67.95 28.97
C PRO A 7 -12.20 -66.97 28.39
N CYS A 8 -11.86 -65.70 28.14
CA CYS A 8 -12.48 -64.82 27.12
C CYS A 8 -11.52 -63.64 26.86
N CYS A 9 -10.70 -63.59 25.80
CA CYS A 9 -10.92 -63.37 24.36
C CYS A 9 -11.59 -62.03 23.95
N CYS A 10 -10.78 -61.23 23.24
CA CYS A 10 -11.08 -60.49 22.00
C CYS A 10 -11.53 -59.01 22.02
N THR A 11 -10.56 -58.15 21.64
CA THR A 11 -10.55 -57.19 20.50
C THR A 11 -11.46 -55.95 20.45
N LEU A 12 -10.93 -54.89 19.78
CA LEU A 12 -11.54 -53.65 19.23
C LEU A 12 -11.62 -52.45 20.20
N ALA A 13 -11.35 -51.19 19.84
CA ALA A 13 -10.99 -50.53 18.58
C ALA A 13 -10.38 -49.14 18.90
N ALA A 14 -9.68 -48.56 17.93
CA ALA A 14 -9.18 -47.19 17.94
C ALA A 14 -10.28 -46.13 18.10
N LEU A 15 -9.96 -44.99 18.70
CA LEU A 15 -10.46 -43.68 18.25
C LEU A 15 -9.60 -42.55 18.83
N ALA A 16 -8.79 -41.96 17.95
CA ALA A 16 -8.33 -40.60 18.07
C ALA A 16 -9.57 -39.69 18.10
N LEU A 17 -9.81 -39.03 19.22
CA LEU A 17 -10.71 -37.88 19.28
C LEU A 17 -9.84 -36.65 19.44
N GLY A 18 -9.55 -36.04 18.29
CA GLY A 18 -9.14 -34.65 18.24
C GLY A 18 -10.18 -33.84 18.99
N LEU A 19 -9.72 -32.99 19.90
CA LEU A 19 -10.51 -31.87 20.39
C LEU A 19 -10.88 -31.03 19.17
N HIS A 20 -12.07 -31.29 18.63
CA HIS A 20 -12.80 -30.31 17.88
C HIS A 20 -13.10 -29.21 18.89
N ALA A 21 -12.40 -28.10 18.77
CA ALA A 21 -12.86 -26.83 19.29
C ALA A 21 -14.28 -26.66 18.76
N SER A 22 -15.25 -26.88 19.64
CA SER A 22 -16.64 -26.55 19.38
C SER A 22 -16.63 -25.04 19.22
N GLY A 23 -16.91 -24.56 18.01
CA GLY A 23 -17.23 -23.16 17.81
C GLY A 23 -18.29 -22.79 18.83
N GLN A 24 -17.98 -21.84 19.70
CA GLN A 24 -19.00 -21.24 20.55
C GLN A 24 -20.01 -20.62 19.59
N ASP A 25 -21.25 -21.10 19.62
CA ASP A 25 -22.40 -20.42 19.05
C ASP A 25 -22.56 -19.07 19.79
N VAL A 26 -21.83 -18.06 19.34
CA VAL A 26 -22.03 -16.68 19.77
C VAL A 26 -23.33 -16.23 19.11
N ALA A 27 -24.40 -16.14 19.91
CA ALA A 27 -25.66 -15.57 19.44
C ALA A 27 -25.41 -14.16 18.87
N PRO A 28 -25.97 -13.80 17.70
CA PRO A 28 -25.77 -12.49 17.12
C PRO A 28 -26.26 -11.40 18.09
N ILE A 29 -25.41 -10.40 18.34
CA ILE A 29 -25.67 -9.35 19.33
C ILE A 29 -26.90 -8.53 18.86
N PRO A 30 -27.97 -8.43 19.67
CA PRO A 30 -29.24 -7.84 19.24
C PRO A 30 -29.19 -6.32 19.04
N GLY A 31 -28.16 -5.65 19.53
CA GLY A 31 -27.93 -4.21 19.37
C GLY A 31 -26.44 -3.89 19.15
N PRO A 32 -26.08 -2.60 19.07
CA PRO A 32 -24.69 -2.20 18.96
C PRO A 32 -23.86 -2.75 20.14
N PRO A 33 -22.68 -3.34 19.92
CA PRO A 33 -21.78 -3.75 20.99
C PRO A 33 -21.32 -2.53 21.82
N PRO A 34 -20.99 -2.74 23.11
CA PRO A 34 -20.41 -1.69 23.93
C PRO A 34 -19.03 -1.26 23.41
N ASP A 35 -18.61 -0.06 23.81
CA ASP A 35 -17.29 0.45 23.49
C ASP A 35 -16.19 -0.41 24.15
N GLU A 36 -15.13 -0.72 23.40
CA GLU A 36 -13.97 -1.49 23.86
C GLU A 36 -12.66 -0.77 23.52
N TYR A 37 -11.83 -0.57 24.54
CA TYR A 37 -10.52 0.05 24.40
C TYR A 37 -9.45 -1.00 24.16
N VAL A 38 -8.63 -0.81 23.13
CA VAL A 38 -7.60 -1.76 22.72
C VAL A 38 -6.22 -1.11 22.82
N ASP A 39 -5.36 -1.69 23.64
CA ASP A 39 -3.92 -1.40 23.68
C ASP A 39 -3.23 -2.32 22.67
N VAL A 40 -2.87 -1.76 21.52
CA VAL A 40 -2.27 -2.52 20.41
C VAL A 40 -0.76 -2.57 20.58
N THR A 41 -0.15 -1.52 21.13
CA THR A 41 1.29 -1.41 21.34
C THR A 41 1.80 -2.15 22.58
N GLY A 42 0.89 -2.55 23.48
CA GLY A 42 1.20 -3.24 24.72
C GLY A 42 1.85 -2.33 25.77
N ASP A 43 1.67 -1.02 25.67
CA ASP A 43 2.31 -0.06 26.57
C ASP A 43 1.46 0.38 27.77
N GLY A 44 0.28 -0.22 27.90
CA GLY A 44 -0.70 0.02 28.96
C GLY A 44 -1.60 1.22 28.71
N ILE A 45 -1.55 1.84 27.52
CA ILE A 45 -2.44 2.91 27.09
C ILE A 45 -3.20 2.42 25.85
N ALA A 46 -4.51 2.65 25.82
CA ALA A 46 -5.31 2.25 24.67
C ALA A 46 -4.95 3.10 23.44
N ASP A 47 -4.76 2.44 22.30
CA ASP A 47 -4.47 3.07 21.00
C ASP A 47 -5.73 3.19 20.14
N LEU A 48 -6.62 2.21 20.26
CA LEU A 48 -7.83 2.11 19.45
C LEU A 48 -9.08 1.97 20.34
N LEU A 49 -10.21 2.40 19.79
CA LEU A 49 -11.54 2.26 20.36
C LEU A 49 -12.44 1.53 19.37
N ILE A 50 -12.88 0.33 19.71
CA ILE A 50 -13.99 -0.33 19.02
C ILE A 50 -15.26 0.34 19.51
N THR A 51 -16.04 0.91 18.60
CA THR A 51 -17.23 1.68 18.92
C THR A 51 -18.33 1.44 17.91
N SER A 52 -19.55 1.85 18.27
CA SER A 52 -20.73 1.69 17.45
C SER A 52 -21.46 3.02 17.25
N ARG A 53 -22.13 3.15 16.09
CA ARG A 53 -22.96 4.31 15.76
C ARG A 53 -24.30 3.86 15.21
N THR A 54 -25.32 4.66 15.51
CA THR A 54 -26.65 4.52 14.91
C THR A 54 -26.85 5.64 13.92
N ILE A 55 -26.98 5.30 12.64
CA ILE A 55 -27.25 6.24 11.55
C ILE A 55 -28.71 6.11 11.18
N HIS A 56 -29.48 7.18 11.39
CA HIS A 56 -30.87 7.23 10.99
C HIS A 56 -30.96 7.74 9.54
N VAL A 57 -31.67 7.01 8.69
CA VAL A 57 -31.97 7.43 7.33
C VAL A 57 -33.42 7.88 7.30
N SER A 58 -33.66 9.09 6.82
CA SER A 58 -35.03 9.60 6.69
C SER A 58 -35.58 9.23 5.32
N ASP A 59 -36.59 8.35 5.27
CA ASP A 59 -37.37 8.11 4.04
C ASP A 59 -38.73 8.84 4.15
N PRO A 60 -38.99 9.88 3.33
CA PRO A 60 -40.27 10.58 3.32
C PRO A 60 -41.47 9.71 2.95
N GLN A 61 -41.27 8.56 2.28
CA GLN A 61 -42.33 7.67 1.82
C GLN A 61 -42.62 6.52 2.80
N GLN A 62 -41.72 6.26 3.76
CA GLN A 62 -41.89 5.25 4.80
C GLN A 62 -41.76 5.88 6.18
N PRO A 63 -42.86 6.35 6.80
CA PRO A 63 -42.82 6.89 8.15
C PRO A 63 -42.44 5.78 9.15
N GLY A 64 -41.19 5.82 9.64
CA GLY A 64 -40.64 4.89 10.63
C GLY A 64 -39.15 5.16 10.91
N TYR A 65 -38.63 4.66 12.05
CA TYR A 65 -37.19 4.68 12.33
C TYR A 65 -36.51 3.59 11.47
N LEU A 66 -35.94 4.00 10.34
CA LEU A 66 -35.09 3.16 9.51
C LEU A 66 -33.66 3.70 9.51
N GLY A 67 -32.69 2.81 9.35
CA GLY A 67 -31.30 3.20 9.42
C GLY A 67 -30.34 2.03 9.46
N GLN A 68 -29.11 2.32 9.90
CA GLN A 68 -28.03 1.36 10.00
C GLN A 68 -27.33 1.50 11.34
N TYR A 69 -27.10 0.38 12.01
CA TYR A 69 -26.07 0.29 13.03
C TYR A 69 -24.73 0.05 12.33
N LYS A 70 -23.71 0.80 12.74
CA LYS A 70 -22.32 0.59 12.29
C LYS A 70 -21.45 0.25 13.48
N VAL A 71 -20.53 -0.68 13.31
CA VAL A 71 -19.46 -0.98 14.27
C VAL A 71 -18.16 -0.74 13.56
N GLY A 72 -17.25 -0.05 14.24
CA GLY A 72 -15.97 0.29 13.68
C GLY A 72 -14.90 0.47 14.73
N VAL A 73 -13.68 0.67 14.25
CA VAL A 73 -12.51 0.95 15.08
C VAL A 73 -12.08 2.38 14.84
N ARG A 74 -11.80 3.11 15.91
CA ARG A 74 -11.38 4.51 15.87
C ARG A 74 -10.01 4.66 16.52
N THR A 75 -9.12 5.46 15.93
CA THR A 75 -7.85 5.82 16.60
C THR A 75 -8.09 6.77 17.76
N LEU A 76 -7.35 6.58 18.85
CA LEU A 76 -7.34 7.50 19.99
C LEU A 76 -6.28 8.59 19.77
N SER A 77 -6.35 9.65 20.60
CA SER A 77 -5.42 10.77 20.50
C SER A 77 -3.98 10.31 20.73
N GLY A 78 -3.06 10.81 19.91
CA GLY A 78 -1.66 10.37 19.93
C GLY A 78 -1.40 9.11 19.10
N THR A 79 -2.43 8.52 18.48
CA THR A 79 -2.31 7.37 17.58
C THR A 79 -2.44 7.80 16.12
N SER A 80 -1.41 7.52 15.34
CA SER A 80 -1.38 7.71 13.88
C SER A 80 -1.31 6.36 13.17
N VAL A 81 -1.85 6.28 11.96
CA VAL A 81 -1.78 5.10 11.08
C VAL A 81 -0.94 5.45 9.86
N LEU A 82 -0.14 4.50 9.37
CA LEU A 82 0.79 4.74 8.27
C LEU A 82 0.09 4.62 6.91
N LEU A 83 0.35 5.57 6.03
CA LEU A 83 -0.18 5.68 4.67
C LEU A 83 0.96 5.62 3.64
N TRP A 84 0.64 5.15 2.44
CA TRP A 84 1.40 5.51 1.25
C TRP A 84 1.16 6.98 0.91
N SER A 85 2.25 7.72 0.73
CA SER A 85 2.25 9.16 0.46
C SER A 85 2.48 9.49 -1.01
N THR A 86 2.39 8.50 -1.91
CA THR A 86 2.62 8.71 -3.33
C THR A 86 1.40 9.39 -3.99
N PRO A 87 1.61 10.26 -4.99
CA PRO A 87 0.54 11.02 -5.66
C PRO A 87 -0.58 10.18 -6.28
N SER A 88 -0.34 8.88 -6.51
CA SER A 88 -1.29 7.98 -7.16
C SER A 88 -2.26 7.29 -6.19
N THR A 89 -1.95 7.16 -4.89
CA THR A 89 -2.81 6.46 -3.91
C THR A 89 -2.53 6.87 -2.47
N GLN A 90 -3.47 7.57 -1.80
CA GLN A 90 -3.54 7.57 -0.34
C GLN A 90 -4.20 6.28 0.13
N ARG A 91 -3.41 5.21 0.23
CA ARG A 91 -3.85 3.90 0.74
C ARG A 91 -3.08 3.57 2.01
N TRP A 92 -3.67 2.73 2.85
CA TRP A 92 -3.01 2.23 4.05
C TRP A 92 -1.73 1.46 3.70
N PHE A 93 -0.64 1.77 4.40
CA PHE A 93 0.57 0.96 4.28
C PHE A 93 0.35 -0.38 4.99
N THR A 94 0.60 -1.47 4.27
CA THR A 94 0.42 -2.82 4.78
C THR A 94 1.71 -3.60 4.68
N VAL A 95 2.04 -4.34 5.74
CA VAL A 95 3.15 -5.30 5.77
C VAL A 95 2.63 -6.71 5.53
N ASP A 96 3.48 -7.58 4.99
CA ASP A 96 3.19 -8.99 4.98
C ASP A 96 3.12 -9.50 6.42
N SER A 97 2.05 -10.21 6.77
CA SER A 97 1.82 -10.77 8.11
C SER A 97 2.95 -11.69 8.60
N ALA A 98 3.77 -12.25 7.70
CA ALA A 98 4.93 -13.09 8.05
C ALA A 98 6.25 -12.30 8.17
N ALA A 99 6.29 -11.04 7.73
CA ALA A 99 7.48 -10.21 7.76
C ALA A 99 7.60 -9.46 9.08
N ARG A 100 8.83 -9.36 9.61
CA ARG A 100 9.11 -8.50 10.76
C ARG A 100 9.04 -7.04 10.35
N LEU A 101 8.62 -6.20 11.28
CA LEU A 101 8.58 -4.75 11.14
C LEU A 101 10.03 -4.20 11.08
N ASP A 102 10.52 -3.88 9.87
CA ASP A 102 11.82 -3.23 9.70
C ASP A 102 11.70 -1.72 9.90
N THR A 103 12.03 -1.26 11.10
CA THR A 103 11.99 0.17 11.45
C THR A 103 13.00 1.01 10.67
N THR A 104 14.08 0.42 10.12
CA THR A 104 15.06 1.14 9.30
C THR A 104 14.50 1.42 7.93
N GLU A 105 13.87 0.42 7.31
CA GLU A 105 13.18 0.57 6.03
C GLU A 105 12.03 1.58 6.15
N LEU A 106 11.21 1.47 7.20
CA LEU A 106 10.13 2.44 7.46
C LEU A 106 10.67 3.87 7.61
N ALA A 107 11.73 4.05 8.40
CA ALA A 107 12.34 5.36 8.57
C ALA A 107 12.84 5.94 7.23
N ALA A 108 13.50 5.12 6.41
CA ALA A 108 13.95 5.54 5.08
C ALA A 108 12.77 5.93 4.18
N ARG A 109 11.70 5.12 4.13
CA ARG A 109 10.52 5.40 3.29
C ARG A 109 9.76 6.65 3.73
N ILE A 110 9.65 6.90 5.03
CA ILE A 110 9.08 8.14 5.58
C ILE A 110 9.95 9.35 5.22
N HIS A 111 11.28 9.20 5.37
CA HIS A 111 12.25 10.23 5.03
C HIS A 111 12.16 10.65 3.55
N PHE A 112 12.01 9.69 2.63
CA PHE A 112 11.84 9.93 1.20
C PHE A 112 10.39 10.25 0.77
N LYS A 113 9.49 10.55 1.72
CA LYS A 113 8.08 10.91 1.46
C LYS A 113 7.30 9.86 0.68
N GLN A 114 7.72 8.61 0.78
CA GLN A 114 7.00 7.47 0.21
C GLN A 114 5.88 7.03 1.15
N LEU A 115 6.06 7.25 2.47
CA LEU A 115 5.08 6.98 3.51
C LEU A 115 4.84 8.22 4.37
N SER A 116 3.64 8.35 4.92
CA SER A 116 3.24 9.43 5.83
C SER A 116 2.32 8.93 6.93
N TRP A 117 2.39 9.58 8.10
CA TRP A 117 1.48 9.30 9.20
C TRP A 117 0.20 10.12 9.05
N THR A 118 -0.94 9.53 9.40
CA THR A 118 -2.15 10.34 9.64
C THR A 118 -1.94 11.30 10.81
N ASP A 119 -2.70 12.39 10.81
CA ASP A 119 -2.71 13.34 11.92
C ASP A 119 -3.12 12.62 13.23
N PRO A 120 -2.28 12.65 14.29
CA PRO A 120 -2.59 12.01 15.58
C PRO A 120 -3.72 12.70 16.37
N ASP A 121 -4.10 13.93 16.00
CA ASP A 121 -5.18 14.68 16.63
C ASP A 121 -6.51 14.52 15.86
N GLN A 122 -6.46 14.02 14.62
CA GLN A 122 -7.63 13.68 13.84
C GLN A 122 -7.88 12.17 13.86
N ALA A 123 -8.89 11.77 14.62
CA ALA A 123 -9.24 10.36 14.71
C ALA A 123 -9.67 9.77 13.36
N ILE A 124 -9.08 8.63 13.02
CA ILE A 124 -9.40 7.82 11.86
C ILE A 124 -10.43 6.77 12.25
N GLU A 125 -11.43 6.54 11.41
CA GLU A 125 -12.52 5.59 11.66
C GLU A 125 -12.57 4.49 10.58
N PHE A 126 -12.60 3.24 11.02
CA PHE A 126 -12.69 2.03 10.19
C PHE A 126 -14.04 1.35 10.44
N TRP A 127 -15.03 1.53 9.57
CA TRP A 127 -16.38 0.96 9.71
C TRP A 127 -16.48 -0.50 9.27
N LEU A 128 -16.17 -1.43 10.16
CA LEU A 128 -16.02 -2.85 9.85
C LEU A 128 -17.33 -3.59 9.56
N LEU A 129 -18.37 -3.32 10.34
CA LEU A 129 -19.64 -4.04 10.27
C LEU A 129 -20.82 -3.09 10.18
N GLU A 130 -21.85 -3.49 9.45
CA GLU A 130 -23.14 -2.80 9.38
C GLU A 130 -24.32 -3.74 9.55
N ARG A 131 -25.38 -3.25 10.19
CA ARG A 131 -26.65 -3.97 10.34
C ARG A 131 -27.82 -3.03 10.07
N PRO A 132 -28.66 -3.29 9.06
CA PRO A 132 -29.81 -2.45 8.79
C PRO A 132 -30.89 -2.67 9.86
N PHE A 133 -31.67 -1.62 10.15
CA PHE A 133 -32.85 -1.69 11.02
C PHE A 133 -34.02 -0.90 10.42
N GLY A 134 -35.23 -1.33 10.72
CA GLY A 134 -36.45 -0.65 10.30
C GLY A 134 -37.60 -1.62 10.05
N PRO A 135 -38.82 -1.08 9.81
CA PRO A 135 -40.03 -1.89 9.66
C PRO A 135 -40.06 -2.74 8.38
N ALA A 136 -39.20 -2.44 7.40
CA ALA A 136 -39.13 -3.13 6.10
C ALA A 136 -38.03 -4.23 6.03
N ILE A 137 -37.28 -4.46 7.11
CA ILE A 137 -36.19 -5.45 7.13
C ILE A 137 -36.78 -6.86 7.16
N THR A 138 -36.40 -7.68 6.17
CA THR A 138 -36.79 -9.09 6.12
C THR A 138 -35.89 -9.94 7.01
N ARG A 139 -36.32 -11.17 7.33
CA ARG A 139 -35.53 -12.11 8.14
C ARG A 139 -34.15 -12.42 7.54
N ASP A 140 -34.04 -12.39 6.22
CA ASP A 140 -32.78 -12.66 5.51
C ASP A 140 -31.84 -11.44 5.49
N GLN A 141 -32.37 -10.26 5.80
CA GLN A 141 -31.65 -8.98 5.90
C GLN A 141 -31.28 -8.62 7.35
N ASP A 142 -31.76 -9.40 8.33
CA ASP A 142 -31.49 -9.18 9.74
C ASP A 142 -30.18 -9.88 10.14
N GLY A 143 -29.07 -9.14 10.08
CA GLY A 143 -27.74 -9.64 10.42
C GLY A 143 -26.68 -8.54 10.39
N TRP A 144 -25.50 -8.86 10.91
CA TRP A 144 -24.30 -8.05 10.69
C TRP A 144 -23.65 -8.45 9.37
N TYR A 145 -23.22 -7.46 8.60
CA TYR A 145 -22.55 -7.62 7.32
C TYR A 145 -21.22 -6.86 7.34
N GLY A 146 -20.19 -7.44 6.76
CA GLY A 146 -18.95 -6.71 6.51
C GLY A 146 -19.18 -5.63 5.45
N THR A 147 -18.63 -4.43 5.66
CA THR A 147 -18.80 -3.30 4.71
C THR A 147 -18.00 -3.46 3.42
N GLY A 148 -17.08 -4.44 3.35
CA GLY A 148 -16.18 -4.64 2.20
C GLY A 148 -15.03 -3.63 2.10
N ASP A 149 -15.11 -2.51 2.84
CA ASP A 149 -14.10 -1.43 2.85
C ASP A 149 -12.89 -1.72 3.76
N HIS A 150 -12.76 -2.94 4.27
CA HIS A 150 -11.75 -3.29 5.26
C HIS A 150 -11.03 -4.60 4.96
N HIS A 151 -9.82 -4.44 4.42
CA HIS A 151 -8.58 -5.16 4.75
C HIS A 151 -8.75 -6.62 5.19
N ASP A 152 -9.28 -7.45 4.31
CA ASP A 152 -9.34 -8.92 4.41
C ASP A 152 -7.97 -9.53 4.79
N GLY A 153 -7.63 -9.50 6.08
CA GLY A 153 -6.37 -10.01 6.62
C GLY A 153 -5.11 -9.19 6.32
N ARG A 154 -5.20 -7.92 5.89
CA ARG A 154 -3.99 -7.09 5.69
C ARG A 154 -3.46 -6.56 7.03
N THR A 155 -2.15 -6.62 7.23
CA THR A 155 -1.50 -6.11 8.43
C THR A 155 -1.11 -4.64 8.22
N MET A 156 -1.78 -3.74 8.94
CA MET A 156 -1.53 -2.30 8.94
C MET A 156 -0.48 -1.92 9.97
N VAL A 157 0.05 -0.70 9.86
CA VAL A 157 1.05 -0.16 10.80
C VAL A 157 0.50 1.07 11.50
N LEU A 158 0.53 1.08 12.84
CA LEU A 158 0.19 2.24 13.66
C LEU A 158 1.38 2.70 14.49
N ARG A 159 1.40 4.00 14.80
CA ARG A 159 2.32 4.64 15.73
C ARG A 159 1.52 5.23 16.89
N SER A 160 1.93 4.90 18.11
CA SER A 160 1.42 5.51 19.33
C SER A 160 2.49 6.37 19.96
N ALA A 161 2.20 7.65 20.19
CA ALA A 161 3.10 8.59 20.85
C ALA A 161 2.41 9.20 22.06
N ASN A 162 2.88 8.81 23.25
CA ASN A 162 2.29 9.21 24.53
C ASN A 162 3.39 9.57 25.55
N GLU A 163 3.00 9.85 26.80
CA GLU A 163 3.93 10.20 27.89
C GLU A 163 4.95 9.10 28.22
N ARG A 164 4.68 7.84 27.86
CA ARG A 164 5.58 6.70 28.09
C ARG A 164 6.58 6.48 26.95
N GLY A 165 6.42 7.17 25.83
CA GLY A 165 7.32 7.12 24.69
C GLY A 165 6.58 6.93 23.36
N THR A 166 7.33 6.54 22.32
CA THR A 166 6.78 6.20 21.00
C THR A 166 6.91 4.70 20.73
N SER A 167 5.83 4.09 20.29
CA SER A 167 5.77 2.68 19.86
C SER A 167 5.21 2.60 18.44
N ILE A 168 5.62 1.57 17.71
CA ILE A 168 5.01 1.19 16.43
C ILE A 168 4.50 -0.23 16.55
N ALA A 169 3.29 -0.48 16.08
CA ALA A 169 2.70 -1.82 16.05
C ALA A 169 2.16 -2.17 14.67
N ALA A 170 2.39 -3.41 14.28
CA ALA A 170 1.76 -4.07 13.13
C ALA A 170 0.51 -4.79 13.62
N PHE A 171 -0.65 -4.52 13.04
CA PHE A 171 -1.94 -5.02 13.50
C PHE A 171 -2.91 -5.34 12.36
N SER A 172 -3.88 -6.21 12.61
CA SER A 172 -4.95 -6.53 11.65
C SER A 172 -6.32 -6.63 12.34
N PHE A 173 -7.39 -6.52 11.55
CA PHE A 173 -8.75 -6.80 12.00
C PHE A 173 -9.12 -8.24 11.67
N GLU A 174 -9.67 -8.97 12.63
CA GLU A 174 -10.29 -10.28 12.43
C GLU A 174 -11.80 -10.16 12.68
N LEU A 175 -12.59 -10.59 11.69
CA LEU A 175 -14.05 -10.59 11.72
C LEU A 175 -14.55 -12.05 11.67
N PRO A 176 -14.58 -12.77 12.81
CA PRO A 176 -14.98 -14.18 12.82
C PRO A 176 -16.42 -14.33 12.34
N TYR A 177 -16.64 -15.23 11.38
CA TYR A 177 -17.97 -15.56 10.85
C TYR A 177 -18.66 -16.64 11.71
N PRO A 178 -19.98 -16.55 11.99
CA PRO A 178 -20.90 -15.45 11.64
C PRO A 178 -20.51 -14.16 12.35
N TYR A 179 -20.48 -13.03 11.62
CA TYR A 179 -19.87 -11.75 12.03
C TYR A 179 -20.10 -11.44 13.52
N GLY A 180 -19.08 -11.78 14.34
CA GLY A 180 -19.10 -11.72 15.79
C GLY A 180 -18.42 -10.46 16.34
N PRO A 181 -17.71 -10.52 17.48
CA PRO A 181 -16.96 -9.37 17.99
C PRO A 181 -15.83 -9.01 17.02
N VAL A 182 -15.62 -7.71 16.81
CA VAL A 182 -14.43 -7.20 16.12
C VAL A 182 -13.21 -7.55 16.97
N VAL A 183 -12.24 -8.26 16.39
CA VAL A 183 -10.98 -8.55 17.08
C VAL A 183 -9.86 -7.74 16.42
N VAL A 184 -9.11 -7.01 17.23
CA VAL A 184 -7.88 -6.35 16.81
C VAL A 184 -6.71 -7.23 17.24
N LYS A 185 -5.90 -7.67 16.27
CA LYS A 185 -4.76 -8.55 16.53
C LYS A 185 -3.45 -7.81 16.29
N THR A 186 -2.64 -7.71 17.35
CA THR A 186 -1.24 -7.26 17.25
C THR A 186 -0.36 -8.41 16.77
N HIS A 187 0.42 -8.18 15.73
CA HIS A 187 1.41 -9.13 15.22
C HIS A 187 2.81 -8.85 15.78
N GLU A 188 3.21 -7.58 15.80
CA GLU A 188 4.49 -7.13 16.36
C GLU A 188 4.32 -5.72 16.91
N ALA A 189 4.98 -5.41 18.03
CA ALA A 189 5.06 -4.08 18.60
C ALA A 189 6.49 -3.78 19.05
N VAL A 190 7.01 -2.61 18.65
CA VAL A 190 8.40 -2.22 18.88
C VAL A 190 8.44 -0.80 19.45
N ARG A 191 9.24 -0.60 20.50
CA ARG A 191 9.57 0.73 21.01
C ARG A 191 10.57 1.41 20.10
N VAL A 192 10.30 2.65 19.72
CA VAL A 192 11.15 3.46 18.84
C VAL A 192 11.52 4.78 19.53
N PRO A 193 12.57 5.48 19.09
CA PRO A 193 12.90 6.79 19.61
C PRO A 193 11.72 7.76 19.54
N ASN A 194 11.61 8.64 20.53
CA ASN A 194 10.56 9.65 20.53
C ASN A 194 10.64 10.54 19.30
N GLY A 195 9.51 10.71 18.63
CA GLY A 195 9.44 11.46 17.38
C GLY A 195 9.72 10.65 16.13
N PHE A 196 9.97 9.33 16.22
CA PHE A 196 10.21 8.46 15.06
C PHE A 196 9.24 8.74 13.91
N GLY A 197 9.82 9.05 12.75
CA GLY A 197 9.08 9.23 11.51
C GLY A 197 8.28 10.51 11.47
N ARG A 198 8.65 11.55 12.23
CA ARG A 198 8.16 12.90 11.97
C ARG A 198 8.70 13.35 10.61
N GLU A 199 7.82 13.94 9.81
CA GLU A 199 8.15 14.44 8.48
C GLU A 199 9.34 15.41 8.58
N GLY A 200 10.44 15.11 7.89
CA GLY A 200 11.68 15.88 7.98
C GLY A 200 12.70 15.41 9.02
N ASP A 201 12.50 14.27 9.69
CA ASP A 201 13.57 13.65 10.47
C ASP A 201 14.78 13.37 9.55
N PRO A 202 15.96 13.96 9.82
CA PRO A 202 17.13 13.74 9.00
C PRO A 202 17.56 12.27 9.09
N PRO A 203 18.25 11.73 8.07
CA PRO A 203 18.94 10.45 8.24
C PRO A 203 19.94 10.62 9.41
N PRO A 204 20.30 9.53 10.12
CA PRO A 204 21.28 9.61 11.20
C PRO A 204 22.52 10.38 10.73
N PRO A 205 22.91 11.46 11.42
CA PRO A 205 23.86 12.41 10.87
C PRO A 205 25.27 11.82 10.76
N VAL A 206 25.93 12.03 9.62
CA VAL A 206 27.38 11.93 9.51
C VAL A 206 27.98 13.14 10.24
N PRO A 207 28.96 12.98 11.15
CA PRO A 207 29.37 14.08 12.02
C PRO A 207 30.14 15.14 11.22
N LYS A 208 29.69 16.40 11.26
CA LYS A 208 30.56 17.59 11.38
C LYS A 208 29.86 18.95 11.55
N MET A 209 30.62 19.82 12.24
CA MET A 209 30.48 21.21 12.72
C MET A 209 29.45 22.18 12.10
N LYS A 210 28.80 22.96 12.98
CA LYS A 210 27.79 24.02 12.72
C LYS A 210 28.38 25.34 12.22
N GLY A 211 27.59 26.02 11.37
CA GLY A 211 27.59 27.47 11.15
C GLY A 211 26.17 28.04 11.29
N GLU A 212 26.06 29.32 11.57
CA GLU A 212 24.99 30.03 12.30
C GLU A 212 24.11 30.96 11.41
N PHE A 213 22.80 31.00 11.71
CA PHE A 213 21.72 32.00 11.42
C PHE A 213 21.13 32.19 10.00
N ASP A 214 19.78 32.19 9.92
CA ASP A 214 18.97 33.15 9.11
C ASP A 214 17.49 33.27 9.61
N PHE A 215 16.85 34.42 9.38
CA PHE A 215 15.56 34.91 9.93
C PHE A 215 14.38 34.84 8.93
N GLY A 216 13.15 34.86 9.46
CA GLY A 216 11.93 34.38 8.79
C GLY A 216 11.15 35.35 7.89
N HIS A 217 10.46 34.71 6.93
CA HIS A 217 9.28 35.16 6.20
C HIS A 217 8.22 34.04 6.30
N GLU A 218 6.92 34.38 6.33
CA GLU A 218 5.84 33.38 6.30
C GLU A 218 5.99 32.48 5.06
N GLU A 219 6.22 31.19 5.31
CA GLU A 219 6.46 30.18 4.29
C GLU A 219 5.15 29.91 3.53
N SER A 220 5.14 30.19 2.22
CA SER A 220 4.43 29.31 1.29
C SER A 220 4.85 27.88 1.63
N GLY A 221 3.91 27.05 2.10
CA GLY A 221 4.19 25.75 2.72
C GLY A 221 5.33 25.03 2.00
N PRO A 222 6.31 24.48 2.74
CA PRO A 222 7.60 24.10 2.19
C PRO A 222 7.38 23.20 0.98
N GLN A 223 7.85 23.66 -0.19
CA GLN A 223 8.11 22.73 -1.28
C GLN A 223 9.00 21.65 -0.68
N VAL A 224 8.43 20.46 -0.58
CA VAL A 224 9.07 19.31 0.00
C VAL A 224 10.35 19.05 -0.78
N GLN A 225 11.49 19.45 -0.23
CA GLN A 225 12.78 19.02 -0.73
C GLN A 225 13.03 17.64 -0.12
N VAL A 226 12.91 16.59 -0.92
CA VAL A 226 13.33 15.26 -0.48
C VAL A 226 14.85 15.29 -0.31
N PRO A 227 15.38 14.94 0.87
CA PRO A 227 16.81 15.05 1.14
C PRO A 227 17.64 14.07 0.30
N THR A 228 18.96 14.33 0.22
CA THR A 228 19.91 13.61 -0.63
C THR A 228 20.08 12.16 -0.21
N GLY A 229 19.89 11.22 -1.14
CA GLY A 229 20.10 9.77 -0.96
C GLY A 229 19.33 8.95 -1.99
N LEU A 230 19.55 7.63 -2.01
CA LEU A 230 18.78 6.72 -2.86
C LEU A 230 17.50 6.29 -2.13
N PRO A 231 16.30 6.64 -2.62
CA PRO A 231 15.07 6.11 -2.06
C PRO A 231 15.00 4.59 -2.25
N PRO A 232 14.45 3.83 -1.30
CA PRO A 232 14.28 2.40 -1.44
C PRO A 232 13.29 2.07 -2.56
N ASP A 233 13.42 0.87 -3.12
CA ASP A 233 12.54 0.38 -4.17
C ASP A 233 11.08 0.37 -3.70
N GLU A 234 10.17 0.86 -4.55
CA GLU A 234 8.73 0.75 -4.35
C GLU A 234 8.16 -0.26 -5.33
N VAL A 235 7.29 -1.12 -4.82
CA VAL A 235 6.55 -2.10 -5.60
C VAL A 235 5.23 -1.49 -6.06
N VAL A 236 4.91 -1.65 -7.34
CA VAL A 236 3.67 -1.16 -7.93
C VAL A 236 2.94 -2.33 -8.60
N ASP A 237 1.72 -2.54 -8.13
CA ASP A 237 0.71 -3.36 -8.78
C ASP A 237 -0.18 -2.41 -9.59
N LEU A 238 -0.18 -2.58 -10.92
CA LEU A 238 -0.87 -1.68 -11.84
C LEU A 238 -2.35 -2.04 -12.00
N ASN A 239 -2.74 -3.27 -11.66
CA ASN A 239 -4.05 -3.83 -11.95
C ASN A 239 -4.84 -4.18 -10.66
N ASP A 240 -4.23 -3.99 -9.48
CA ASP A 240 -4.72 -4.36 -8.15
C ASP A 240 -5.10 -5.86 -8.05
N ASP A 241 -4.35 -6.71 -8.76
CA ASP A 241 -4.55 -8.18 -8.78
C ASP A 241 -3.65 -8.94 -7.79
N GLY A 242 -2.87 -8.20 -7.00
CA GLY A 242 -1.91 -8.72 -6.03
C GLY A 242 -0.56 -9.09 -6.63
N VAL A 243 -0.34 -8.88 -7.94
CA VAL A 243 0.93 -9.15 -8.62
C VAL A 243 1.71 -7.84 -8.82
N ILE A 244 2.98 -7.85 -8.43
CA ILE A 244 3.85 -6.69 -8.62
C ILE A 244 4.28 -6.61 -10.08
N ASP A 245 3.76 -5.62 -10.81
CA ASP A 245 4.07 -5.40 -12.23
C ASP A 245 5.35 -4.58 -12.43
N VAL A 246 5.56 -3.54 -11.62
CA VAL A 246 6.62 -2.55 -11.81
C VAL A 246 7.32 -2.23 -10.49
N LEU A 247 8.62 -1.98 -10.56
CA LEU A 247 9.40 -1.37 -9.48
C LEU A 247 9.70 0.08 -9.81
N ILE A 248 9.37 1.00 -8.91
CA ILE A 248 10.00 2.33 -8.89
C ILE A 248 11.29 2.18 -8.11
N ARG A 249 12.42 2.43 -8.75
CA ARG A 249 13.75 2.24 -8.15
C ARG A 249 14.62 3.46 -8.36
N ALA A 250 15.62 3.58 -7.50
CA ALA A 250 16.67 4.58 -7.64
C ALA A 250 18.03 3.93 -7.90
N GLY A 251 18.92 4.70 -8.52
CA GLY A 251 20.29 4.32 -8.76
C GLY A 251 21.18 5.54 -8.87
N GLU A 252 22.48 5.29 -8.93
CA GLU A 252 23.47 6.33 -9.21
C GLU A 252 23.99 6.12 -10.63
N GLU A 253 23.87 7.15 -11.46
CA GLU A 253 24.56 7.20 -12.75
C GLU A 253 25.99 7.68 -12.47
N HIS A 254 26.92 6.73 -12.33
CA HIS A 254 28.33 7.06 -12.11
C HIS A 254 28.98 7.57 -13.40
N GLY A 255 29.53 8.80 -13.34
CA GLY A 255 30.77 9.12 -14.06
C GLY A 255 31.88 8.17 -13.62
N LEU A 256 32.98 8.06 -14.35
CA LEU A 256 33.98 6.98 -14.25
C LEU A 256 34.81 6.95 -12.93
N GLY A 257 34.23 7.12 -11.75
CA GLY A 257 34.91 7.02 -10.45
C GLY A 257 34.02 7.35 -9.23
N ILE A 258 34.42 6.84 -8.06
CA ILE A 258 33.78 7.17 -6.77
C ILE A 258 34.03 8.66 -6.47
N GLY A 259 32.96 9.44 -6.31
CA GLY A 259 33.02 10.87 -5.98
C GLY A 259 33.10 11.82 -7.19
N GLU A 260 32.92 11.30 -8.40
CA GLU A 260 32.78 12.15 -9.60
C GLU A 260 31.37 12.77 -9.69
N PRO A 261 31.22 13.92 -10.39
CA PRO A 261 29.93 14.51 -10.68
C PRO A 261 29.01 13.52 -11.41
N GLY A 262 27.76 13.40 -10.96
CA GLY A 262 26.80 12.47 -11.52
C GLY A 262 25.36 12.81 -11.18
N TYR A 263 24.48 11.84 -11.43
CA TYR A 263 23.06 11.97 -11.14
C TYR A 263 22.58 10.82 -10.26
N PHE A 264 21.82 11.13 -9.21
CA PHE A 264 20.87 10.17 -8.67
C PHE A 264 19.71 10.09 -9.65
N VAL A 265 19.41 8.90 -10.13
CA VAL A 265 18.33 8.65 -11.08
C VAL A 265 17.22 7.88 -10.41
N ARG A 266 15.98 8.22 -10.78
CA ARG A 266 14.77 7.55 -10.32
C ARG A 266 13.90 7.20 -11.51
N GLY A 267 13.37 5.99 -11.52
CA GLY A 267 12.69 5.48 -12.71
C GLY A 267 11.97 4.18 -12.46
N ILE A 268 11.48 3.57 -13.53
CA ILE A 268 10.72 2.33 -13.45
C ILE A 268 11.44 1.16 -14.13
N SER A 269 11.27 -0.02 -13.54
CA SER A 269 11.68 -1.30 -14.10
C SER A 269 10.51 -2.28 -14.08
N PRO A 270 10.21 -2.98 -15.19
CA PRO A 270 9.20 -4.02 -15.18
C PRO A 270 9.68 -5.22 -14.34
N ARG A 271 8.75 -5.92 -13.70
CA ARG A 271 8.98 -7.21 -13.03
C ARG A 271 8.66 -8.38 -13.94
N GLY A 272 8.93 -9.60 -13.47
CA GLY A 272 8.59 -10.82 -14.20
C GLY A 272 7.10 -10.86 -14.55
N GLY A 273 6.76 -11.27 -15.77
CA GLY A 273 5.39 -11.21 -16.29
C GLY A 273 4.96 -9.87 -16.90
N THR A 274 5.69 -8.77 -16.62
CA THR A 274 5.43 -7.45 -17.21
C THR A 274 6.49 -7.05 -18.24
N ALA A 275 6.07 -6.36 -19.29
CA ALA A 275 6.94 -5.79 -20.31
C ALA A 275 6.53 -4.35 -20.66
N LEU A 276 7.51 -3.51 -20.96
CA LEU A 276 7.30 -2.15 -21.46
C LEU A 276 7.49 -2.12 -22.98
N LEU A 277 6.63 -1.38 -23.67
CA LEU A 277 6.73 -1.19 -25.11
C LEU A 277 7.83 -0.19 -25.40
N MET A 278 8.80 -0.59 -26.21
CA MET A 278 9.90 0.25 -26.65
C MET A 278 9.76 0.52 -28.15
N THR A 279 10.15 1.71 -28.57
CA THR A 279 10.24 2.11 -29.97
C THR A 279 11.69 2.41 -30.32
N ASN A 280 12.09 2.08 -31.54
CA ASN A 280 13.38 2.48 -32.06
C ASN A 280 13.32 3.96 -32.42
N ALA A 281 13.83 4.82 -31.54
CA ALA A 281 13.98 6.24 -31.83
C ALA A 281 15.06 6.40 -32.91
N ARG A 282 14.99 7.53 -33.66
CA ARG A 282 15.89 7.79 -34.79
C ARG A 282 17.34 7.48 -34.41
N TRP A 283 18.01 6.67 -35.24
CA TRP A 283 19.42 6.22 -35.13
C TRP A 283 19.70 4.95 -34.31
N GLY A 284 18.72 4.05 -34.15
CA GLY A 284 18.97 2.69 -33.64
C GLY A 284 18.94 2.57 -32.12
N THR A 285 18.65 3.66 -31.42
CA THR A 285 18.51 3.70 -29.97
C THR A 285 17.07 3.39 -29.58
N TRP A 286 16.89 2.37 -28.74
CA TRP A 286 15.58 2.01 -28.22
C TRP A 286 15.21 2.92 -27.05
N GLY A 287 14.08 3.63 -27.18
CA GLY A 287 13.45 4.38 -26.10
C GLY A 287 12.06 3.84 -25.80
N PRO A 288 11.42 4.24 -24.69
CA PRO A 288 10.04 3.89 -24.43
C PRO A 288 9.10 4.43 -25.52
N PHE A 289 8.11 3.62 -25.88
CA PHE A 289 6.98 4.09 -26.68
C PHE A 289 5.99 4.80 -25.75
N THR A 290 5.62 6.03 -26.12
CA THR A 290 4.59 6.80 -25.42
C THR A 290 3.34 6.93 -26.28
N LEU A 291 2.20 6.98 -25.59
CA LEU A 291 0.89 7.26 -26.16
C LEU A 291 0.42 8.60 -25.62
N ASP A 292 0.17 9.55 -26.53
CA ASP A 292 -0.33 10.88 -26.16
C ASP A 292 -1.81 10.82 -25.72
N GLU A 293 -2.26 11.84 -25.00
CA GLU A 293 -3.67 12.02 -24.64
C GLU A 293 -4.54 12.07 -25.91
N GLY A 294 -5.65 11.33 -25.92
CA GLY A 294 -6.53 11.19 -27.07
C GLY A 294 -6.02 10.27 -28.18
N ALA A 295 -4.76 9.81 -28.13
CA ALA A 295 -4.22 8.85 -29.08
C ALA A 295 -4.67 7.41 -28.76
N ALA A 296 -4.70 6.57 -29.81
CA ALA A 296 -5.03 5.16 -29.70
C ALA A 296 -3.92 4.27 -30.27
N LEU A 297 -3.67 3.16 -29.57
CA LEU A 297 -2.87 2.05 -30.05
C LEU A 297 -3.81 0.93 -30.48
N THR A 298 -4.03 0.83 -31.79
CA THR A 298 -4.84 -0.22 -32.40
C THR A 298 -4.06 -1.54 -32.49
N PRO A 299 -4.73 -2.70 -32.48
CA PRO A 299 -4.08 -4.01 -32.66
C PRO A 299 -3.21 -4.09 -33.92
N GLU A 300 -3.67 -3.53 -35.03
CA GLU A 300 -2.97 -3.55 -36.32
C GLU A 300 -1.66 -2.77 -36.23
N ARG A 301 -1.70 -1.53 -35.72
CA ARG A 301 -0.51 -0.69 -35.49
C ARG A 301 0.51 -1.37 -34.59
N LEU A 302 0.06 -2.03 -33.51
CA LEU A 302 0.96 -2.77 -32.62
C LEU A 302 1.59 -3.96 -33.36
N ALA A 303 0.78 -4.80 -34.02
CA ALA A 303 1.25 -5.97 -34.74
C ALA A 303 2.22 -5.62 -35.88
N ASP A 304 1.89 -4.59 -36.67
CA ASP A 304 2.73 -4.11 -37.76
C ASP A 304 4.05 -3.54 -37.24
N GLY A 305 4.02 -2.73 -36.17
CA GLY A 305 5.21 -2.17 -35.55
C GLY A 305 6.15 -3.24 -34.95
N LEU A 306 5.58 -4.29 -34.35
CA LEU A 306 6.34 -5.44 -33.86
C LEU A 306 6.94 -6.25 -35.02
N LYS A 307 6.15 -6.50 -36.08
CA LYS A 307 6.59 -7.26 -37.26
C LYS A 307 7.67 -6.52 -38.06
N SER A 308 7.56 -5.20 -38.17
CA SER A 308 8.56 -4.37 -38.86
C SER A 308 9.81 -4.11 -38.02
N GLY A 309 9.83 -4.52 -36.75
CA GLY A 309 10.94 -4.29 -35.82
C GLY A 309 11.10 -2.83 -35.39
N ILE A 310 10.07 -1.99 -35.55
CA ILE A 310 10.06 -0.61 -35.05
C ILE A 310 9.67 -0.58 -33.57
N LEU A 311 8.83 -1.52 -33.14
CA LEU A 311 8.42 -1.72 -31.76
C LEU A 311 8.98 -3.04 -31.20
N ARG A 312 9.18 -3.10 -29.89
CA ARG A 312 9.47 -4.35 -29.17
C ARG A 312 8.97 -4.32 -27.73
N TRP A 313 8.63 -5.49 -27.21
CA TRP A 313 8.39 -5.70 -25.78
C TRP A 313 9.71 -5.97 -25.04
N SER A 314 10.01 -5.13 -24.06
CA SER A 314 11.18 -5.26 -23.19
C SER A 314 10.74 -5.64 -21.77
N SER A 315 11.16 -6.81 -21.29
CA SER A 315 10.85 -7.37 -19.97
C SER A 315 12.13 -7.67 -19.19
N ALA A 316 12.02 -7.80 -17.87
CA ALA A 316 13.15 -8.15 -17.00
C ALA A 316 13.82 -9.48 -17.37
N GLU A 317 13.05 -10.44 -17.91
CA GLU A 317 13.55 -11.76 -18.34
C GLU A 317 14.50 -11.69 -19.54
N LYS A 318 14.35 -10.66 -20.39
CA LYS A 318 15.16 -10.48 -21.60
C LYS A 318 16.38 -9.58 -21.36
N GLY A 319 16.49 -8.98 -20.18
CA GLY A 319 17.57 -8.07 -19.79
C GLY A 319 17.08 -6.98 -18.83
N PRO A 320 17.99 -6.27 -18.17
CA PRO A 320 17.62 -5.15 -17.30
C PRO A 320 16.97 -4.04 -18.13
N VAL A 321 15.74 -3.68 -17.77
CA VAL A 321 15.01 -2.56 -18.36
C VAL A 321 14.82 -1.51 -17.28
N PHE A 322 15.31 -0.30 -17.51
CA PHE A 322 15.13 0.84 -16.63
C PHE A 322 14.79 2.06 -17.48
N ILE A 323 13.65 2.69 -17.21
CA ILE A 323 13.27 3.97 -17.78
C ILE A 323 13.54 5.02 -16.73
N GLU A 324 14.55 5.85 -16.95
CA GLU A 324 14.84 7.02 -16.13
C GLU A 324 13.73 8.07 -16.30
N LEU A 325 13.12 8.48 -15.19
CA LEU A 325 12.01 9.43 -15.17
C LEU A 325 12.40 10.74 -14.47
N LEU A 326 13.13 10.65 -13.36
CA LEU A 326 13.64 11.81 -12.63
C LEU A 326 15.15 11.68 -12.41
N ARG A 327 15.82 12.83 -12.31
CA ARG A 327 17.24 12.89 -11.95
C ARG A 327 17.55 14.07 -11.03
N HIS A 328 18.48 13.85 -10.12
CA HIS A 328 18.99 14.85 -9.18
C HIS A 328 20.52 14.92 -9.31
N PRO A 329 21.10 16.08 -9.66
CA PRO A 329 22.54 16.21 -9.77
C PRO A 329 23.21 16.09 -8.40
N HIS A 330 24.35 15.42 -8.33
CA HIS A 330 25.23 15.47 -7.16
C HIS A 330 26.65 15.80 -7.60
N SER A 331 27.31 16.68 -6.87
CA SER A 331 28.67 17.15 -7.21
C SER A 331 28.80 17.76 -8.61
N VAL A 332 27.70 18.17 -9.25
CA VAL A 332 27.69 18.86 -10.56
C VAL A 332 27.68 20.37 -10.33
N GLU A 333 28.74 21.05 -10.77
CA GLU A 333 28.83 22.51 -10.67
C GLU A 333 27.77 23.19 -11.56
N ASN A 334 27.20 24.31 -11.07
CA ASN A 334 26.25 25.16 -11.79
C ASN A 334 24.89 24.53 -12.14
N VAL A 335 24.55 23.35 -11.59
CA VAL A 335 23.20 22.78 -11.69
C VAL A 335 22.53 22.85 -10.31
N PRO A 336 21.31 23.39 -10.19
CA PRO A 336 20.58 23.37 -8.93
C PRO A 336 20.47 21.95 -8.36
N PRO A 337 20.75 21.74 -7.06
CA PRO A 337 20.63 20.44 -6.40
C PRO A 337 19.16 20.12 -6.12
N THR A 338 18.39 19.93 -7.19
CA THR A 338 16.95 19.66 -7.16
C THR A 338 16.61 18.57 -8.16
N TRP A 339 15.55 17.81 -7.89
CA TRP A 339 15.05 16.85 -8.86
C TRP A 339 14.52 17.55 -10.12
N SER A 340 14.75 16.92 -11.26
CA SER A 340 14.27 17.35 -12.56
C SER A 340 13.72 16.17 -13.36
N ALA A 341 12.70 16.42 -14.18
CA ALA A 341 12.11 15.41 -15.05
C ALA A 341 13.02 15.11 -16.26
N THR A 342 13.10 13.85 -16.65
CA THR A 342 13.61 13.46 -17.97
C THR A 342 12.53 13.67 -19.03
N PRO A 343 12.86 13.62 -20.34
CA PRO A 343 11.85 13.64 -21.39
C PRO A 343 10.79 12.54 -21.23
N TYR A 344 11.15 11.38 -20.70
CA TYR A 344 10.22 10.26 -20.56
C TYR A 344 9.19 10.43 -19.44
N ALA A 345 9.45 11.29 -18.47
CA ALA A 345 8.46 11.63 -17.43
C ALA A 345 7.37 12.60 -17.92
N SER A 346 7.53 13.20 -19.11
CA SER A 346 6.59 14.21 -19.66
C SER A 346 6.15 13.97 -21.11
N ALA A 347 6.68 12.92 -21.79
CA ALA A 347 6.43 12.65 -23.20
C ALA A 347 5.13 11.85 -23.49
N GLY A 348 4.21 11.76 -22.54
CA GLY A 348 2.96 10.99 -22.66
C GLY A 348 2.92 9.73 -21.80
N HIS A 349 1.98 8.84 -22.08
CA HIS A 349 1.73 7.64 -21.27
C HIS A 349 2.57 6.47 -21.78
N LEU A 350 3.31 5.82 -20.87
CA LEU A 350 4.11 4.65 -21.22
C LEU A 350 3.19 3.46 -21.47
N VAL A 351 3.49 2.62 -22.46
CA VAL A 351 2.68 1.43 -22.74
C VAL A 351 3.31 0.19 -22.12
N TYR A 352 2.51 -0.57 -21.38
CA TYR A 352 2.92 -1.83 -20.75
C TYR A 352 2.05 -3.00 -21.21
N ARG A 353 2.59 -4.21 -21.04
CA ARG A 353 1.91 -5.49 -21.23
C ARG A 353 2.11 -6.33 -19.98
N THR A 354 1.03 -6.88 -19.44
CA THR A 354 1.05 -7.73 -18.25
C THR A 354 0.11 -8.93 -18.42
N THR A 355 0.18 -9.88 -17.51
CA THR A 355 -0.72 -11.05 -17.48
C THR A 355 -1.50 -11.05 -16.18
N SER A 356 -2.83 -10.99 -16.28
CA SER A 356 -3.73 -11.05 -15.14
C SER A 356 -4.76 -12.16 -15.34
N TYR A 357 -4.94 -13.02 -14.34
CA TYR A 357 -5.84 -14.19 -14.39
C TYR A 357 -5.68 -15.08 -15.65
N GLY A 358 -4.44 -15.25 -16.12
CA GLY A 358 -4.12 -16.07 -17.30
C GLY A 358 -4.45 -15.42 -18.65
N ARG A 359 -4.87 -14.15 -18.66
CA ARG A 359 -5.09 -13.35 -19.87
C ARG A 359 -4.04 -12.26 -19.99
N VAL A 360 -3.73 -11.89 -21.23
CA VAL A 360 -2.75 -10.85 -21.52
C VAL A 360 -3.47 -9.52 -21.71
N TYR A 361 -2.98 -8.50 -21.02
CA TYR A 361 -3.49 -7.14 -21.10
C TYR A 361 -2.40 -6.20 -21.58
N ILE A 362 -2.82 -5.16 -22.30
CA ILE A 362 -1.99 -3.98 -22.59
C ILE A 362 -2.60 -2.77 -21.89
N GLY A 363 -1.75 -1.91 -21.33
CA GLY A 363 -2.20 -0.73 -20.62
C GLY A 363 -1.34 0.50 -20.88
N ALA A 364 -1.91 1.65 -20.56
CA ALA A 364 -1.26 2.94 -20.57
C ALA A 364 -0.97 3.35 -19.12
N LEU A 365 0.29 3.70 -18.87
CA LEU A 365 0.86 4.05 -17.58
C LEU A 365 1.10 5.55 -17.53
N GLU A 366 0.51 6.22 -16.55
CA GLU A 366 0.83 7.59 -16.23
C GLU A 366 1.99 7.65 -15.25
N VAL A 367 2.91 8.58 -15.51
CA VAL A 367 3.97 8.97 -14.58
C VAL A 367 3.50 10.22 -13.85
N VAL A 368 3.40 10.13 -12.53
CA VAL A 368 3.07 11.26 -11.67
C VAL A 368 4.32 11.64 -10.89
N SER A 369 4.67 12.91 -10.86
CA SER A 369 5.83 13.37 -10.08
C SER A 369 5.62 14.74 -9.48
N THR A 370 6.22 14.96 -8.30
CA THR A 370 6.23 16.26 -7.62
C THR A 370 7.63 16.85 -7.72
N LEU A 371 7.77 18.00 -8.36
CA LEU A 371 9.04 18.74 -8.46
C LEU A 371 8.98 20.02 -7.59
N PRO A 372 10.10 20.43 -6.96
CA PRO A 372 11.46 19.85 -7.03
C PRO A 372 11.69 18.63 -6.11
N GLY A 373 10.63 18.10 -5.48
CA GLY A 373 10.71 17.08 -4.43
C GLY A 373 11.14 15.68 -4.88
N GLY A 374 11.04 15.30 -6.16
CA GLY A 374 11.51 13.98 -6.59
C GLY A 374 10.61 12.81 -6.20
N GLU A 375 9.42 13.10 -5.66
CA GLU A 375 8.35 12.11 -5.54
C GLU A 375 7.97 11.63 -6.94
N LEU A 376 7.86 10.31 -7.09
CA LEU A 376 7.56 9.63 -8.33
C LEU A 376 6.56 8.54 -7.99
N GLY A 377 5.43 8.57 -8.68
CA GLY A 377 4.43 7.53 -8.69
C GLY A 377 4.15 7.13 -10.13
N VAL A 378 3.62 5.93 -10.29
CA VAL A 378 3.02 5.52 -11.56
C VAL A 378 1.66 4.88 -11.30
N ARG A 379 0.74 4.99 -12.25
CA ARG A 379 -0.57 4.34 -12.17
C ARG A 379 -1.09 3.96 -13.56
N SER A 380 -1.89 2.91 -13.62
CA SER A 380 -2.62 2.57 -14.84
C SER A 380 -3.74 3.58 -15.08
N LEU A 381 -3.81 4.14 -16.29
CA LEU A 381 -4.92 5.00 -16.72
C LEU A 381 -5.99 4.24 -17.48
N ALA A 382 -5.56 3.30 -18.31
CA ALA A 382 -6.42 2.49 -19.14
C ALA A 382 -5.71 1.17 -19.44
N TRP A 383 -6.47 0.08 -19.50
CA TRP A 383 -5.97 -1.22 -19.91
C TRP A 383 -7.08 -2.02 -20.58
N VAL A 384 -6.68 -2.86 -21.54
CA VAL A 384 -7.57 -3.68 -22.37
C VAL A 384 -6.94 -5.03 -22.64
N GLU A 385 -7.75 -6.04 -22.95
CA GLU A 385 -7.22 -7.35 -23.34
C GLU A 385 -6.42 -7.20 -24.65
N GLU A 386 -5.28 -7.87 -24.76
CA GLU A 386 -4.41 -7.78 -25.94
C GLU A 386 -5.19 -8.19 -27.20
N GLY A 387 -5.23 -7.30 -28.20
CA GLY A 387 -6.09 -7.44 -29.38
C GLY A 387 -7.29 -6.47 -29.40
N GLN A 388 -7.47 -5.67 -28.35
CA GLN A 388 -8.40 -4.54 -28.33
C GLN A 388 -7.66 -3.20 -28.53
N VAL A 389 -8.43 -2.14 -28.79
CA VAL A 389 -7.90 -0.78 -28.97
C VAL A 389 -7.62 -0.18 -27.59
N LEU A 390 -6.35 0.14 -27.31
CA LEU A 390 -5.96 0.89 -26.13
C LEU A 390 -6.05 2.39 -26.43
N GLN A 391 -6.84 3.13 -25.66
CA GLN A 391 -7.04 4.57 -25.82
C GLN A 391 -6.89 5.27 -24.46
N VAL A 392 -6.18 6.38 -24.41
CA VAL A 392 -6.12 7.26 -23.24
C VAL A 392 -7.07 8.45 -23.46
N ARG A 393 -7.88 8.76 -22.45
CA ARG A 393 -8.93 9.78 -22.51
C ARG A 393 -8.76 10.80 -21.40
#